data_AF-A0A7J0BQ68-F1
#
_entry.id   AF-A0A7J0BQ68-F1
#
_cell.length_a   1.000
_cell.length_b   1.000
_cell.length_c   1.000
_cell.angle_alpha   90.00
_cell.angle_beta   90.00
_cell.angle_gamma   90.00
#
_symmetry.space_group_name_H-M   'P 1'
#
loop_
_entity.id
_entity.type
_entity.pdbx_description
1 polymer ?
#
loop_
_entity_poly.entity_id
_entity_poly.type
_entity_poly.pdbx_seq_one_letter_code
_entity_poly.pdbx_strand_id
1 'polypeptide(L)'
;MRTVLHLLLEWAQAERTPGTDGLRYAQTSLGGDDPDTLRAVLCPDHPDHETFVELLLFPDTVLHAKLDTVLTPASSQEDCQGDSRGDFRDDSQAVSRRDSQGGSPSASQHASGTPGDSCGPLLPHEARYLTTVLESHPRTGTLLLDNGSKVPFGIPGNLWKTIVPRLRLCAVIPHEVLNTIHRVLPPPVARHARIRLRAARYGCPALLLRFLERYPASDPAYTEVLDFWLHILSTLPQDADPQAVLLRRYRRLEKALRQTREFAERLQRYSMEMLMMQGAQAPFIHEEHARATMRIMERIGLAMFDTSLAGEGGMREADFGTLPLPASMAGPQTGKRPGPWPGDDSGGRLHGLPHGLPDDLSAGLTDDLPSGQPDDRSGPHAGRQHSEDIMDAVLRTMRLLDR
;
A
#
# COMPACT_ATOMS: atom_id res chain seq x y z
N MET A 1 1.37 3.72 -24.99
CA MET A 1 2.77 3.81 -24.49
C MET A 1 3.30 5.25 -24.35
N ARG A 2 3.29 6.09 -25.41
CA ARG A 2 3.86 7.46 -25.39
C ARG A 2 3.35 8.31 -24.22
N THR A 3 2.05 8.28 -23.93
CA THR A 3 1.44 9.01 -22.81
C THR A 3 1.98 8.55 -21.45
N VAL A 4 2.19 7.25 -21.25
CA VAL A 4 2.75 6.71 -20.01
C VAL A 4 4.20 7.15 -19.85
N LEU A 5 5.00 7.11 -20.91
CA LEU A 5 6.37 7.64 -20.89
C LEU A 5 6.39 9.13 -20.51
N HIS A 6 5.55 9.95 -21.14
CA HIS A 6 5.46 11.37 -20.82
C HIS A 6 5.08 11.61 -19.36
N LEU A 7 4.08 10.89 -18.84
CA LEU A 7 3.67 10.98 -17.43
C LEU A 7 4.79 10.62 -16.47
N LEU A 8 5.58 9.58 -16.77
CA LEU A 8 6.71 9.20 -15.93
C LEU A 8 7.84 10.21 -15.97
N LEU A 9 8.11 10.81 -17.14
CA LEU A 9 9.12 11.86 -17.27
C LEU A 9 8.70 13.13 -16.52
N GLU A 10 7.45 13.56 -16.68
CA GLU A 10 6.88 14.69 -15.94
C GLU A 10 6.92 14.45 -14.43
N TRP A 11 6.52 13.24 -14.00
CA TRP A 11 6.58 12.87 -12.59
C TRP A 11 8.02 12.86 -12.07
N ALA A 12 8.98 12.31 -12.81
CA ALA A 12 10.39 12.28 -12.39
C ALA A 12 10.99 13.68 -12.17
N GLN A 13 10.53 14.66 -12.95
CA GLN A 13 11.01 16.05 -12.92
C GLN A 13 10.23 16.93 -11.93
N ALA A 14 9.10 16.45 -11.41
CA ALA A 14 8.30 17.21 -10.46
C ALA A 14 9.08 17.52 -9.17
N GLU A 15 8.78 18.67 -8.57
CA GLU A 15 9.28 19.03 -7.24
C GLU A 15 8.70 18.08 -6.21
N ARG A 16 9.56 17.54 -5.34
CA ARG A 16 9.17 16.55 -4.32
C ARG A 16 9.61 17.02 -2.96
N THR A 17 8.77 16.83 -1.96
CA THR A 17 9.21 16.84 -0.57
C THR A 17 9.65 15.44 -0.18
N PRO A 18 10.63 15.29 0.73
CA PRO A 18 10.97 13.97 1.25
C PRO A 18 9.76 13.41 1.99
N GLY A 19 9.32 12.21 1.60
CA GLY A 19 8.26 11.50 2.32
C GLY A 19 8.71 11.13 3.74
N THR A 20 7.78 10.68 4.59
CA THR A 20 8.09 10.27 5.97
C THR A 20 9.24 9.25 6.08
N ASP A 21 9.31 8.30 5.15
CA ASP A 21 10.39 7.32 5.10
C ASP A 21 11.73 7.92 4.65
N GLY A 22 11.71 8.87 3.71
CA GLY A 22 12.91 9.59 3.27
C GLY A 22 13.48 10.47 4.38
N LEU A 23 12.62 11.18 5.11
CA LEU A 23 13.01 11.96 6.30
C LEU A 23 13.56 11.05 7.41
N ARG A 24 12.87 9.95 7.71
CA ARG A 24 13.34 8.99 8.72
C ARG A 24 14.69 8.39 8.32
N TYR A 25 14.88 8.03 7.06
CA TYR A 25 16.16 7.54 6.55
C TYR A 25 17.26 8.60 6.73
N ALA A 26 16.97 9.87 6.39
CA ALA A 26 17.92 10.95 6.57
C ALA A 26 18.33 11.14 8.04
N GLN A 27 17.35 11.20 8.94
CA GLN A 27 17.60 11.37 10.37
C GLN A 27 18.37 10.20 10.98
N THR A 28 18.10 8.96 10.56
CA THR A 28 18.68 7.77 11.18
C THR A 28 20.00 7.32 10.55
N SER A 29 20.11 7.42 9.22
CA SER A 29 21.25 6.88 8.46
C SER A 29 22.24 7.98 8.07
N LEU A 30 21.75 9.19 7.79
CA LEU A 30 22.59 10.32 7.34
C LEU A 30 22.99 11.26 8.49
N GLY A 31 22.41 11.08 9.68
CA GLY A 31 22.70 11.86 10.88
C GLY A 31 21.99 13.22 10.93
N GLY A 32 21.09 13.50 9.99
CA GLY A 32 20.35 14.76 9.93
C GLY A 32 19.52 14.90 8.65
N ASP A 33 18.56 15.83 8.68
CA ASP A 33 17.73 16.25 7.55
C ASP A 33 18.05 17.69 7.10
N ASP A 34 19.20 18.22 7.50
CA ASP A 34 19.63 19.56 7.10
C ASP A 34 19.96 19.63 5.59
N PRO A 35 19.80 20.80 4.97
CA PRO A 35 20.02 20.96 3.53
C PRO A 35 21.40 20.54 3.03
N ASP A 36 22.45 20.68 3.84
CA ASP A 36 23.81 20.39 3.40
C ASP A 36 24.07 18.88 3.44
N THR A 37 23.58 18.18 4.47
CA THR A 37 23.56 16.71 4.52
C THR A 37 22.77 16.12 3.34
N LEU A 38 21.58 16.64 3.06
CA LEU A 38 20.77 16.16 1.93
C LEU A 38 21.44 16.43 0.57
N ARG A 39 22.08 17.59 0.39
CA ARG A 39 22.88 17.88 -0.82
C ARG A 39 24.05 16.92 -0.97
N ALA A 40 24.76 16.63 0.11
CA ALA A 40 25.90 15.72 0.09
C ALA A 40 25.48 14.32 -0.36
N VAL A 41 24.34 13.82 0.13
CA VAL A 41 23.83 12.49 -0.22
C VAL A 41 23.22 12.44 -1.62
N LEU A 42 22.67 13.54 -2.11
CA LEU A 42 22.19 13.66 -3.48
C LEU A 42 23.31 13.82 -4.52
N CYS A 43 24.58 13.92 -4.09
CA CYS A 43 25.72 13.84 -4.99
C CYS A 43 25.83 12.42 -5.59
N PRO A 44 25.98 12.26 -6.92
CA PRO A 44 26.08 10.94 -7.54
C PRO A 44 27.20 10.03 -7.01
N ASP A 45 28.25 10.62 -6.45
CA ASP A 45 29.40 9.90 -5.90
C ASP A 45 29.18 9.43 -4.44
N HIS A 46 28.07 9.81 -3.81
CA HIS A 46 27.77 9.40 -2.43
C HIS A 46 27.30 7.93 -2.38
N PRO A 47 27.79 7.10 -1.44
CA PRO A 47 27.42 5.68 -1.37
C PRO A 47 25.91 5.43 -1.21
N ASP A 48 25.23 6.30 -0.47
CA ASP A 48 23.77 6.23 -0.26
C ASP A 48 22.93 6.95 -1.32
N HIS A 49 23.54 7.50 -2.37
CA HIS A 49 22.84 8.29 -3.39
C HIS A 49 21.67 7.51 -4.02
N GLU A 50 21.95 6.30 -4.49
CA GLU A 50 20.96 5.47 -5.17
C GLU A 50 19.80 5.11 -4.24
N THR A 51 20.11 4.64 -3.02
CA THR A 51 19.11 4.29 -1.99
C THR A 51 18.23 5.48 -1.64
N PHE A 52 18.83 6.66 -1.44
CA PHE A 52 18.06 7.85 -1.07
C PHE A 52 17.18 8.35 -2.22
N VAL A 53 17.70 8.37 -3.45
CA VAL A 53 16.91 8.75 -4.64
C VAL A 53 15.77 7.74 -4.87
N GLU A 54 15.98 6.45 -4.61
CA GLU A 54 14.92 5.44 -4.67
C GLU A 54 13.77 5.74 -3.70
N LEU A 55 14.08 6.16 -2.46
CA LEU A 55 13.07 6.56 -1.48
C LEU A 55 12.30 7.82 -1.92
N LEU A 56 12.98 8.78 -2.55
CA LEU A 56 12.34 9.98 -3.10
C LEU A 56 11.43 9.68 -4.30
N LEU A 57 11.81 8.69 -5.11
CA LEU A 57 11.08 8.23 -6.28
C LEU A 57 10.18 7.03 -5.97
N PHE A 58 9.75 6.86 -4.72
CA PHE A 58 8.75 5.83 -4.43
C PHE A 58 7.42 6.22 -5.09
N PRO A 59 6.80 5.34 -5.92
CA PRO A 59 5.53 5.65 -6.58
C PRO A 59 4.44 6.03 -5.57
N ASP A 60 3.99 7.26 -5.66
CA ASP A 60 2.93 7.81 -4.82
C ASP A 60 1.53 7.54 -5.41
N THR A 61 0.50 7.79 -4.60
CA THR A 61 -0.90 7.65 -5.02
C THR A 61 -1.28 8.59 -6.15
N VAL A 62 -0.61 9.74 -6.29
CA VAL A 62 -0.89 10.74 -7.33
C VAL A 62 -0.45 10.22 -8.70
N LEU A 63 0.75 9.64 -8.79
CA LEU A 63 1.23 8.99 -10.00
C LEU A 63 0.32 7.83 -10.37
N HIS A 64 -0.01 6.95 -9.43
CA HIS A 64 -0.92 5.85 -9.73
C HIS A 64 -2.30 6.34 -10.18
N ALA A 65 -2.79 7.46 -9.65
CA ALA A 65 -4.04 8.07 -10.07
C ALA A 65 -3.99 8.67 -11.49
N LYS A 66 -2.84 9.22 -11.91
CA LYS A 66 -2.58 9.68 -13.29
C LYS A 66 -2.39 8.49 -14.25
N LEU A 67 -1.73 7.43 -13.80
CA LEU A 67 -1.59 6.21 -14.58
C LEU A 67 -2.94 5.50 -14.75
N ASP A 68 -3.80 5.49 -13.73
CA ASP A 68 -5.14 4.87 -13.83
C ASP A 68 -5.98 5.48 -14.95
N THR A 69 -5.88 6.80 -15.19
CA THR A 69 -6.65 7.45 -16.27
C THR A 69 -6.18 7.06 -17.67
N VAL A 70 -4.93 6.62 -17.81
CA VAL A 70 -4.37 6.18 -19.11
C VAL A 70 -4.49 4.68 -19.31
N LEU A 71 -4.33 3.90 -18.23
CA LEU A 71 -4.30 2.43 -18.28
C LEU A 71 -5.70 1.80 -18.21
N THR A 72 -6.66 2.48 -17.60
CA THR A 72 -8.05 2.04 -17.59
C THR A 72 -8.75 2.71 -18.76
N PRO A 73 -9.07 1.99 -19.85
CA PRO A 73 -9.87 2.58 -20.92
C PRO A 73 -11.16 3.13 -20.31
N ALA A 74 -11.62 4.27 -20.81
CA ALA A 74 -12.97 4.75 -20.55
C ALA A 74 -13.95 3.81 -21.24
N SER A 75 -14.06 2.57 -20.76
CA SER A 75 -15.02 1.61 -21.27
C SER A 75 -16.40 2.12 -20.90
N SER A 76 -17.08 2.72 -21.89
CA SER A 76 -18.54 2.73 -21.97
C SER A 76 -19.28 3.49 -20.87
N GLN A 77 -18.76 4.64 -20.42
CA GLN A 77 -19.55 5.53 -19.56
C GLN A 77 -20.57 6.37 -20.37
N GLU A 78 -20.43 6.45 -21.70
CA GLU A 78 -21.27 7.31 -22.55
C GLU A 78 -22.49 6.61 -23.17
N ASP A 79 -22.57 5.27 -23.19
CA ASP A 79 -23.69 4.57 -23.86
C ASP A 79 -24.90 4.26 -22.97
N CYS A 80 -24.83 4.56 -21.66
CA CYS A 80 -25.97 4.37 -20.73
C CYS A 80 -26.76 5.66 -20.42
N GLN A 81 -26.39 6.80 -21.02
CA GLN A 81 -27.23 8.01 -21.02
C GLN A 81 -28.23 8.03 -22.20
N GLY A 82 -28.51 6.86 -22.79
CA GLY A 82 -29.60 6.66 -23.74
C GLY A 82 -30.97 6.76 -23.05
N ASP A 83 -31.56 7.94 -23.14
CA ASP A 83 -32.98 8.16 -23.41
C ASP A 83 -34.00 7.55 -22.42
N SER A 84 -33.91 7.94 -21.15
CA SER A 84 -35.07 7.89 -20.24
C SER A 84 -36.04 9.06 -20.49
N ARG A 85 -36.30 9.45 -21.75
CA ARG A 85 -37.54 10.18 -22.07
C ARG A 85 -38.62 9.14 -22.32
N GLY A 86 -39.40 8.89 -21.28
CA GLY A 86 -40.61 8.12 -21.37
C GLY A 86 -41.54 8.71 -22.41
N ASP A 87 -41.80 7.94 -23.47
CA ASP A 87 -43.09 7.98 -24.16
C ASP A 87 -43.80 6.68 -23.75
N PHE A 88 -44.61 6.80 -22.70
CA PHE A 88 -45.44 5.72 -22.17
C PHE A 88 -46.63 5.55 -23.13
N ARG A 89 -46.42 4.79 -24.21
CA ARG A 89 -47.52 4.28 -25.04
C ARG A 89 -47.92 2.90 -24.55
N ASP A 90 -49.04 2.91 -23.84
CA ASP A 90 -49.94 1.79 -23.66
C ASP A 90 -50.45 1.35 -25.04
N ASP A 91 -50.12 0.13 -25.46
CA ASP A 91 -50.92 -0.59 -26.45
C ASP A 91 -50.75 -2.09 -26.27
N SER A 92 -51.82 -2.66 -25.73
CA SER A 92 -52.14 -4.08 -25.81
C SER A 92 -52.37 -4.47 -27.28
N GLN A 93 -51.75 -5.55 -27.77
CA GLN A 93 -52.45 -6.70 -28.40
C GLN A 93 -51.54 -7.68 -29.18
N ALA A 94 -51.89 -8.96 -28.99
CA ALA A 94 -51.97 -10.05 -29.97
C ALA A 94 -50.71 -10.68 -30.61
N VAL A 95 -50.42 -11.89 -30.15
CA VAL A 95 -50.34 -13.16 -30.92
C VAL A 95 -50.04 -13.07 -32.43
N SER A 96 -48.88 -13.58 -32.84
CA SER A 96 -48.82 -14.55 -33.95
C SER A 96 -47.48 -15.28 -34.07
N ARG A 97 -47.62 -16.60 -34.26
CA ARG A 97 -46.62 -17.56 -34.74
C ARG A 97 -46.02 -17.12 -36.09
N ARG A 98 -44.75 -17.44 -36.32
CA ARG A 98 -44.29 -18.01 -37.61
C ARG A 98 -42.93 -18.68 -37.51
N ASP A 99 -42.91 -19.92 -38.00
CA ASP A 99 -41.76 -20.68 -38.44
C ASP A 99 -41.14 -20.07 -39.72
N SER A 100 -39.80 -20.05 -39.81
CA SER A 100 -39.00 -20.11 -41.06
C SER A 100 -37.52 -20.00 -40.68
N GLN A 101 -36.77 -21.09 -40.70
CA GLN A 101 -35.92 -21.55 -41.82
C GLN A 101 -34.68 -20.68 -42.12
N GLY A 102 -33.51 -21.28 -41.88
CA GLY A 102 -32.38 -21.35 -42.79
C GLY A 102 -31.74 -20.04 -43.26
N GLY A 103 -30.71 -19.59 -42.54
CA GLY A 103 -29.77 -18.56 -43.00
C GLY A 103 -28.33 -19.00 -42.79
N SER A 104 -27.60 -19.19 -43.90
CA SER A 104 -26.18 -19.56 -43.98
C SER A 104 -25.25 -18.54 -43.29
N PRO A 105 -24.12 -18.97 -42.69
CA PRO A 105 -23.08 -18.07 -42.22
C PRO A 105 -22.09 -17.77 -43.36
N SER A 106 -22.17 -16.60 -43.96
CA SER A 106 -21.15 -16.10 -44.88
C SER A 106 -21.11 -14.58 -44.84
N ALA A 107 -20.15 -14.05 -44.10
CA ALA A 107 -19.40 -12.84 -44.44
C ALA A 107 -18.39 -12.59 -43.32
N SER A 108 -17.16 -13.04 -43.56
CA SER A 108 -15.96 -12.59 -42.87
C SER A 108 -15.85 -11.06 -42.98
N GLN A 109 -16.36 -10.35 -41.98
CA GLN A 109 -16.05 -8.94 -41.78
C GLN A 109 -14.64 -8.86 -41.22
N HIS A 110 -13.66 -8.74 -42.11
CA HIS A 110 -12.36 -8.19 -41.77
C HIS A 110 -12.57 -6.72 -41.39
N ALA A 111 -12.84 -6.48 -40.11
CA ALA A 111 -12.74 -5.15 -39.53
C ALA A 111 -11.27 -4.72 -39.63
N SER A 112 -10.95 -3.97 -40.68
CA SER A 112 -9.73 -3.17 -40.75
C SER A 112 -9.87 -2.02 -39.75
N GLY A 113 -9.81 -2.36 -38.45
CA GLY A 113 -9.62 -1.38 -37.40
C GLY A 113 -8.28 -0.71 -37.64
N THR A 114 -8.28 0.60 -37.79
CA THR A 114 -7.07 1.41 -37.67
C THR A 114 -6.34 0.99 -36.39
N PRO A 115 -5.00 0.88 -36.39
CA PRO A 115 -4.22 0.67 -35.18
C PRO A 115 -4.27 1.95 -34.33
N GLY A 116 -5.45 2.25 -33.80
CA GLY A 116 -5.75 3.40 -32.98
C GLY A 116 -5.58 3.01 -31.52
N ASP A 117 -4.60 3.63 -30.88
CA ASP A 117 -4.39 3.76 -29.43
C ASP A 117 -5.31 2.88 -28.57
N SER A 118 -4.98 1.60 -28.45
CA SER A 118 -5.65 0.70 -27.53
C SER A 118 -5.30 1.14 -26.10
N CYS A 119 -6.20 1.88 -25.46
CA CYS A 119 -6.12 2.16 -24.03
C CYS A 119 -6.26 0.84 -23.26
N GLY A 120 -5.23 0.47 -22.50
CA GLY A 120 -5.18 -0.78 -21.77
C GLY A 120 -3.90 -0.93 -20.94
N PRO A 121 -3.82 -1.97 -20.10
CA PRO A 121 -2.59 -2.32 -19.39
C PRO A 121 -1.47 -2.58 -20.40
N LEU A 122 -0.25 -2.16 -20.07
CA LEU A 122 0.90 -2.38 -20.95
C LEU A 122 1.19 -3.87 -21.06
N LEU A 123 1.59 -4.32 -22.23
CA LEU A 123 2.13 -5.66 -22.41
C LEU A 123 3.54 -5.75 -21.76
N PRO A 124 3.98 -6.93 -21.30
CA PRO A 124 5.28 -7.07 -20.63
C PRO A 124 6.48 -6.57 -21.44
N HIS A 125 6.44 -6.70 -22.78
CA HIS A 125 7.52 -6.20 -23.65
C HIS A 125 7.50 -4.67 -23.76
N GLU A 126 6.33 -4.03 -23.74
CA GLU A 126 6.22 -2.56 -23.71
C GLU A 126 6.77 -1.99 -22.41
N ALA A 127 6.51 -2.65 -21.27
CA ALA A 127 7.08 -2.25 -19.99
C ALA A 127 8.61 -2.38 -19.98
N ARG A 128 9.17 -3.45 -20.57
CA ARG A 128 10.63 -3.60 -20.74
C ARG A 128 11.21 -2.51 -21.62
N TYR A 129 10.56 -2.23 -22.76
CA TYR A 129 10.97 -1.15 -23.66
C TYR A 129 10.95 0.20 -22.94
N LEU A 130 9.89 0.49 -22.19
CA LEU A 130 9.75 1.70 -21.39
C LEU A 130 10.91 1.85 -20.40
N THR A 131 11.29 0.77 -19.70
CA THR A 131 12.46 0.75 -18.81
C THR A 131 13.75 1.08 -19.57
N THR A 132 14.00 0.46 -20.72
CA THR A 132 15.20 0.75 -21.54
C THR A 132 15.25 2.20 -22.01
N VAL A 133 14.12 2.77 -22.42
CA VAL A 133 14.04 4.19 -22.83
C VAL A 133 14.29 5.12 -21.65
N LEU A 134 13.78 4.80 -20.45
CA LEU A 134 14.01 5.60 -19.26
C LEU A 134 15.47 5.51 -18.78
N GLU A 135 16.10 4.34 -18.89
CA GLU A 135 17.52 4.12 -18.59
C GLU A 135 18.46 4.96 -19.47
N SER A 136 18.15 5.08 -20.76
CA SER A 136 19.04 5.73 -21.74
C SER A 136 19.04 7.26 -21.64
N HIS A 137 18.18 7.84 -20.79
CA HIS A 137 18.06 9.29 -20.66
C HIS A 137 18.29 9.71 -19.22
N PRO A 138 19.46 10.29 -18.87
CA PRO A 138 19.68 10.80 -17.54
C PRO A 138 18.63 11.87 -17.23
N ARG A 139 18.01 11.77 -16.06
CA ARG A 139 16.98 12.71 -15.60
C ARG A 139 17.43 13.38 -14.32
N THR A 140 16.90 14.58 -14.11
CA THR A 140 17.11 15.37 -12.91
C THR A 140 15.78 15.58 -12.23
N GLY A 141 15.69 15.24 -10.95
CA GLY A 141 14.57 15.61 -10.07
C GLY A 141 14.93 16.84 -9.24
N THR A 142 13.94 17.39 -8.54
CA THR A 142 14.15 18.50 -7.59
C THR A 142 13.56 18.15 -6.24
N LEU A 143 14.38 18.15 -5.20
CA LEU A 143 13.95 18.01 -3.81
C LEU A 143 13.66 19.40 -3.24
N LEU A 144 12.44 19.61 -2.75
CA LEU A 144 11.98 20.79 -2.02
C LEU A 144 12.10 20.52 -0.52
N LEU A 145 12.87 21.35 0.17
CA LEU A 145 13.07 21.29 1.61
C LEU A 145 12.10 22.21 2.36
N ASP A 146 11.91 21.99 3.65
CA ASP A 146 10.97 22.75 4.49
C ASP A 146 11.31 24.26 4.57
N ASN A 147 12.59 24.61 4.40
CA ASN A 147 13.03 26.00 4.30
C ASN A 147 12.79 26.64 2.91
N GLY A 148 12.10 25.93 2.01
CA GLY A 148 11.80 26.36 0.64
C GLY A 148 12.96 26.23 -0.33
N SER A 149 14.13 25.77 0.11
CA SER A 149 15.27 25.55 -0.79
C SER A 149 15.05 24.35 -1.69
N LYS A 150 15.60 24.44 -2.91
CA LYS A 150 15.48 23.42 -3.95
C LYS A 150 16.84 22.80 -4.20
N VAL A 151 16.92 21.47 -4.13
CA VAL A 151 18.13 20.71 -4.37
C VAL A 151 17.92 19.81 -5.59
N PRO A 152 18.58 20.10 -6.73
CA PRO A 152 18.51 19.20 -7.87
C PRO A 152 19.27 17.92 -7.57
N PHE A 153 18.79 16.80 -8.10
CA PHE A 153 19.48 15.52 -8.01
C PHE A 153 19.39 14.75 -9.32
N GLY A 154 20.45 14.02 -9.65
CA GLY A 154 20.43 13.08 -10.77
C GLY A 154 19.63 11.84 -10.40
N ILE A 155 18.89 11.29 -11.36
CA ILE A 155 18.21 10.01 -11.24
C ILE A 155 19.08 8.97 -11.93
N PRO A 156 19.73 8.05 -11.20
CA PRO A 156 20.48 6.95 -11.79
C PRO A 156 19.60 6.14 -12.75
N GLY A 157 20.10 5.89 -13.98
CA GLY A 157 19.32 5.20 -15.00
C GLY A 157 18.86 3.80 -14.56
N ASN A 158 19.69 3.08 -13.80
CA ASN A 158 19.39 1.76 -13.25
C ASN A 158 18.19 1.75 -12.28
N LEU A 159 17.85 2.86 -11.62
CA LEU A 159 16.69 2.92 -10.73
C LEU A 159 15.37 2.63 -11.46
N TRP A 160 15.29 2.90 -12.76
CA TRP A 160 14.10 2.58 -13.55
C TRP A 160 13.81 1.07 -13.62
N LYS A 161 14.83 0.22 -13.44
CA LYS A 161 14.67 -1.24 -13.30
C LYS A 161 13.91 -1.62 -12.02
N THR A 162 13.97 -0.78 -11.00
CA THR A 162 13.28 -0.98 -9.72
C THR A 162 11.92 -0.29 -9.72
N ILE A 163 11.84 0.93 -10.25
CA ILE A 163 10.61 1.75 -10.25
C ILE A 163 9.55 1.16 -11.19
N VAL A 164 9.89 0.85 -12.45
CA VAL A 164 8.88 0.43 -13.45
C VAL A 164 8.14 -0.85 -13.03
N PRO A 165 8.80 -1.90 -12.52
CA PRO A 165 8.10 -3.07 -12.01
C PRO A 165 7.18 -2.78 -10.81
N ARG A 166 7.55 -1.84 -9.93
CA ARG A 166 6.73 -1.42 -8.79
C ARG A 166 5.47 -0.66 -9.20
N LEU A 167 5.50 0.02 -10.35
CA LEU A 167 4.30 0.68 -10.92
C LEU A 167 3.24 -0.30 -11.40
N ARG A 168 3.62 -1.56 -11.66
CA ARG A 168 2.72 -2.63 -12.10
C ARG A 168 1.86 -2.23 -13.30
N LEU A 169 2.51 -1.62 -14.30
CA LEU A 169 1.87 -1.13 -15.54
C LEU A 169 1.17 -2.25 -16.34
N CYS A 170 1.63 -3.49 -16.18
CA CYS A 170 1.06 -4.67 -16.81
C CYS A 170 -0.02 -5.36 -15.96
N ALA A 171 -0.30 -4.89 -14.74
CA ALA A 171 -1.27 -5.54 -13.87
C ALA A 171 -2.70 -5.32 -14.39
N VAL A 172 -3.34 -6.44 -14.72
CA VAL A 172 -4.74 -6.49 -15.14
C VAL A 172 -5.59 -6.77 -13.91
N ILE A 173 -6.60 -5.94 -13.66
CA ILE A 173 -7.63 -6.23 -12.67
C ILE A 173 -8.61 -7.20 -13.33
N PRO A 174 -8.93 -8.37 -12.72
CA PRO A 174 -9.91 -9.29 -13.29
C PRO A 174 -11.23 -8.59 -13.59
N HIS A 175 -11.83 -8.88 -14.75
CA HIS A 175 -13.05 -8.20 -15.20
C HIS A 175 -14.20 -8.30 -14.19
N GLU A 176 -14.33 -9.44 -13.51
CA GLU A 176 -15.34 -9.64 -12.45
C GLU A 176 -15.15 -8.64 -11.30
N VAL A 177 -13.92 -8.45 -10.84
CA VAL A 177 -13.58 -7.50 -9.77
C VAL A 177 -13.87 -6.07 -10.23
N LEU A 178 -13.47 -5.74 -11.47
CA LEU A 178 -13.72 -4.41 -12.04
C LEU A 178 -15.21 -4.10 -12.16
N ASN A 179 -16.01 -5.05 -12.65
CA ASN A 179 -17.46 -4.92 -12.77
C ASN A 179 -18.12 -4.73 -11.39
N THR A 180 -17.69 -5.49 -10.38
CA THR A 180 -18.19 -5.33 -9.00
C THR A 180 -17.84 -3.98 -8.42
N ILE A 181 -16.63 -3.45 -8.67
CA ILE A 181 -16.24 -2.09 -8.27
C ILE A 181 -17.18 -1.05 -8.87
N HIS A 182 -17.45 -1.12 -10.17
CA HIS A 182 -18.33 -0.18 -10.85
C HIS A 182 -19.78 -0.27 -10.37
N ARG A 183 -20.24 -1.47 -10.01
CA ARG A 183 -21.60 -1.72 -9.53
C ARG A 183 -21.82 -1.26 -8.09
N VAL A 184 -20.85 -1.50 -7.19
CA VAL A 184 -21.06 -1.37 -5.74
C VAL A 184 -20.45 -0.09 -5.16
N LEU A 185 -19.36 0.42 -5.74
CA LEU A 185 -18.62 1.54 -5.13
C LEU A 185 -18.98 2.89 -5.76
N PRO A 186 -19.14 3.96 -4.96
CA PRO A 186 -19.23 5.31 -5.47
C PRO A 186 -18.00 5.69 -6.32
N PRO A 187 -18.13 6.55 -7.35
CA PRO A 187 -17.03 6.89 -8.26
C PRO A 187 -15.67 7.26 -7.60
N PRO A 188 -15.61 8.10 -6.54
CA PRO A 188 -14.32 8.41 -5.91
C PRO A 188 -13.69 7.19 -5.23
N VAL A 189 -14.50 6.36 -4.57
CA VAL A 189 -14.06 5.14 -3.88
C VAL A 189 -13.67 4.06 -4.90
N ALA A 190 -14.42 3.94 -5.99
CA ALA A 190 -14.13 3.04 -7.11
C ALA A 190 -12.76 3.34 -7.73
N ARG A 191 -12.47 4.62 -8.00
CA ARG A 191 -11.16 5.05 -8.52
C ARG A 191 -10.04 4.67 -7.56
N HIS A 192 -10.21 4.95 -6.27
CA HIS A 192 -9.23 4.58 -5.25
C HIS A 192 -9.01 3.06 -5.21
N ALA A 193 -10.10 2.26 -5.18
CA ALA A 193 -10.02 0.81 -5.17
C ALA A 193 -9.26 0.25 -6.38
N ARG A 194 -9.52 0.76 -7.59
CA ARG A 194 -8.76 0.35 -8.79
C ARG A 194 -7.28 0.64 -8.69
N ILE A 195 -6.92 1.85 -8.24
CA ILE A 195 -5.53 2.25 -8.03
C ILE A 195 -4.84 1.27 -7.07
N ARG A 196 -5.46 1.00 -5.93
CA ARG A 196 -4.91 0.12 -4.89
C ARG A 196 -4.83 -1.33 -5.37
N LEU A 197 -5.83 -1.82 -6.10
CA LEU A 197 -5.81 -3.18 -6.67
C LEU A 197 -4.75 -3.38 -7.73
N ARG A 198 -4.47 -2.37 -8.56
CA ARG A 198 -3.38 -2.44 -9.52
C ARG A 198 -2.02 -2.49 -8.83
N ALA A 199 -1.85 -1.73 -7.74
CA ALA A 199 -0.64 -1.75 -6.93
C ALA A 199 -0.50 -3.04 -6.09
N ALA A 200 -1.59 -3.60 -5.56
CA ALA A 200 -1.57 -4.72 -4.61
C ALA A 200 -1.50 -6.09 -5.27
N ARG A 201 -0.58 -6.95 -4.81
CA ARG A 201 -0.57 -8.37 -5.20
C ARG A 201 -1.62 -9.09 -4.36
N TYR A 202 -2.57 -9.81 -4.97
CA TYR A 202 -3.54 -10.59 -4.19
C TYR A 202 -3.78 -11.93 -4.89
N GLY A 203 -3.79 -13.01 -4.11
CA GLY A 203 -3.92 -14.38 -4.63
C GLY A 203 -5.36 -14.87 -4.76
N CYS A 204 -6.31 -14.27 -4.03
CA CYS A 204 -7.67 -14.78 -3.92
C CYS A 204 -8.71 -13.72 -4.35
N PRO A 205 -9.07 -13.64 -5.64
CA PRO A 205 -10.07 -12.69 -6.13
C PRO A 205 -11.47 -12.94 -5.55
N ALA A 206 -11.82 -14.18 -5.20
CA ALA A 206 -13.12 -14.51 -4.59
C ALA A 206 -13.34 -13.81 -3.23
N LEU A 207 -12.30 -13.76 -2.38
CA LEU A 207 -12.37 -13.06 -1.10
C LEU A 207 -12.43 -11.54 -1.26
N LEU A 208 -11.76 -11.01 -2.29
CA LEU A 208 -11.86 -9.61 -2.63
C LEU A 208 -13.27 -9.25 -3.12
N LEU A 209 -13.85 -10.05 -4.02
CA LEU A 209 -15.24 -9.85 -4.49
C LEU A 209 -16.22 -9.85 -3.31
N ARG A 210 -16.11 -10.82 -2.42
CA ARG A 210 -16.93 -10.87 -1.20
C ARG A 210 -16.76 -9.64 -0.32
N PHE A 211 -15.54 -9.09 -0.20
CA PHE A 211 -15.28 -7.85 0.52
C PHE A 211 -15.99 -6.66 -0.13
N LEU A 212 -15.83 -6.50 -1.44
CA LEU A 212 -16.47 -5.41 -2.19
C LEU A 212 -17.99 -5.45 -2.09
N GLU A 213 -18.59 -6.65 -2.00
CA GLU A 213 -20.03 -6.83 -1.92
C GLU A 213 -20.60 -6.68 -0.49
N ARG A 214 -19.86 -7.10 0.55
CA ARG A 214 -20.35 -7.09 1.93
C ARG A 214 -19.94 -5.87 2.74
N TYR A 215 -18.76 -5.29 2.47
CA TYR A 215 -18.26 -4.17 3.26
C TYR A 215 -18.90 -2.84 2.81
N PRO A 216 -19.50 -2.06 3.73
CA PRO A 216 -20.25 -0.86 3.35
C PRO A 216 -19.33 0.22 2.79
N ALA A 217 -19.53 0.59 1.51
CA ALA A 217 -18.77 1.64 0.82
C ALA A 217 -18.96 3.05 1.42
N SER A 218 -19.99 3.24 2.25
CA SER A 218 -20.25 4.48 2.98
C SER A 218 -19.43 4.62 4.28
N ASP A 219 -18.72 3.58 4.71
CA ASP A 219 -17.85 3.67 5.89
C ASP A 219 -16.71 4.65 5.60
N PRO A 220 -16.49 5.70 6.42
CA PRO A 220 -15.38 6.63 6.24
C PRO A 220 -14.01 5.95 6.28
N ALA A 221 -13.88 4.77 6.91
CA ALA A 221 -12.65 3.99 6.96
C ALA A 221 -12.50 3.00 5.78
N TYR A 222 -13.40 2.99 4.80
CA TYR A 222 -13.42 2.00 3.72
C TYR A 222 -12.06 1.84 3.02
N THR A 223 -11.39 2.95 2.70
CA THR A 223 -10.10 2.93 2.00
C THR A 223 -8.97 2.34 2.85
N GLU A 224 -8.92 2.71 4.14
CA GLU A 224 -7.94 2.16 5.08
C GLU A 224 -8.16 0.66 5.30
N VAL A 225 -9.42 0.25 5.42
CA VAL A 225 -9.81 -1.16 5.60
C VAL A 225 -9.50 -1.97 4.33
N LEU A 226 -9.79 -1.44 3.14
CA LEU A 226 -9.44 -2.08 1.87
C LEU A 226 -7.93 -2.27 1.75
N ASP A 227 -7.14 -1.25 2.08
CA ASP A 227 -5.68 -1.32 2.04
C ASP A 227 -5.12 -2.39 2.95
N PHE A 228 -5.62 -2.42 4.19
CA PHE A 228 -5.27 -3.46 5.14
C PHE A 228 -5.67 -4.85 4.62
N TRP A 229 -6.88 -4.98 4.08
CA TRP A 229 -7.36 -6.27 3.55
C TRP A 229 -6.53 -6.75 2.36
N LEU A 230 -6.18 -5.87 1.42
CA LEU A 230 -5.29 -6.20 0.32
C LEU A 230 -3.90 -6.62 0.81
N HIS A 231 -3.40 -6.01 1.87
CA HIS A 231 -2.15 -6.46 2.50
C HIS A 231 -2.29 -7.87 3.09
N ILE A 232 -3.40 -8.19 3.78
CA ILE A 232 -3.67 -9.56 4.25
C ILE A 232 -3.70 -10.54 3.07
N LEU A 233 -4.46 -10.24 2.01
CA LEU A 233 -4.58 -11.11 0.83
C LEU A 233 -3.25 -11.29 0.08
N SER A 234 -2.34 -10.32 0.15
CA SER A 234 -1.01 -10.42 -0.45
C SER A 234 -0.05 -11.34 0.29
N THR A 235 -0.31 -11.54 1.59
CA THR A 235 0.53 -12.32 2.51
C THR A 235 -0.13 -13.62 2.94
N LEU A 236 -1.28 -13.96 2.37
CA LEU A 236 -2.03 -15.16 2.67
C LEU A 236 -1.39 -16.37 1.97
N PRO A 237 -1.04 -17.45 2.69
CA PRO A 237 -0.65 -18.72 2.07
C PRO A 237 -1.79 -19.27 1.18
N GLN A 238 -1.45 -20.03 0.12
CA GLN A 238 -2.40 -20.45 -0.91
C GLN A 238 -3.61 -21.25 -0.39
N ASP A 239 -3.46 -21.94 0.75
CA ASP A 239 -4.51 -22.78 1.35
C ASP A 239 -4.89 -22.36 2.79
N ALA A 240 -4.42 -21.19 3.24
CA ALA A 240 -4.71 -20.74 4.60
C ALA A 240 -6.13 -20.17 4.70
N ASP A 241 -6.84 -20.55 5.77
CA ASP A 241 -8.10 -19.90 6.14
C ASP A 241 -7.84 -18.41 6.48
N PRO A 242 -8.40 -17.45 5.72
CA PRO A 242 -8.22 -16.03 5.97
C PRO A 242 -8.70 -15.61 7.35
N GLN A 243 -9.76 -16.24 7.87
CA GLN A 243 -10.29 -15.93 9.20
C GLN A 243 -9.30 -16.33 10.29
N ALA A 244 -8.76 -17.56 10.22
CA ALA A 244 -7.72 -18.01 11.14
C ALA A 244 -6.47 -17.14 11.10
N VAL A 245 -6.04 -16.67 9.91
CA VAL A 245 -4.88 -15.77 9.77
C VAL A 245 -5.16 -14.42 10.42
N LEU A 246 -6.34 -13.84 10.19
CA LEU A 246 -6.75 -12.58 10.80
C LEU A 246 -6.82 -12.69 12.34
N LEU A 247 -7.45 -13.75 12.84
CA LEU A 247 -7.55 -14.04 14.28
C LEU A 247 -6.17 -14.23 14.94
N ARG A 248 -5.26 -14.96 14.27
CA ARG A 248 -3.89 -15.15 14.77
C ARG A 248 -3.14 -13.82 14.86
N ARG A 249 -3.27 -12.94 13.87
CA ARG A 249 -2.67 -11.59 13.90
C ARG A 249 -3.28 -10.73 15.00
N TYR A 250 -4.61 -10.75 15.14
CA TYR A 250 -5.33 -10.05 16.20
C TYR A 250 -4.82 -10.45 17.60
N ARG A 251 -4.76 -11.76 17.89
CA ARG A 251 -4.25 -12.28 19.19
C ARG A 251 -2.80 -11.91 19.47
N ARG A 252 -1.96 -11.82 18.43
CA ARG A 252 -0.57 -11.36 18.59
C ARG A 252 -0.52 -9.89 19.02
N LEU A 253 -1.33 -9.02 18.41
CA LEU A 253 -1.41 -7.60 18.79
C LEU A 253 -1.98 -7.44 20.21
N GLU A 254 -3.02 -8.19 20.56
CA GLU A 254 -3.59 -8.19 21.90
C GLU A 254 -2.55 -8.61 22.96
N LYS A 255 -1.80 -9.69 22.70
CA LYS A 255 -0.71 -10.13 23.58
C LYS A 255 0.37 -9.05 23.72
N ALA A 256 0.76 -8.42 22.61
CA ALA A 256 1.77 -7.35 22.62
C ALA A 256 1.29 -6.14 23.43
N LEU A 257 0.04 -5.71 23.27
CA LEU A 257 -0.56 -4.62 24.05
C LEU A 257 -0.58 -4.92 25.54
N ARG A 258 -0.96 -6.14 25.93
CA ARG A 258 -0.92 -6.56 27.33
C ARG A 258 0.51 -6.50 27.88
N GLN A 259 1.50 -7.00 27.14
CA GLN A 259 2.91 -6.92 27.52
C GLN A 259 3.40 -5.47 27.67
N THR A 260 2.99 -4.56 26.78
CA THR A 260 3.30 -3.13 26.88
C THR A 260 2.74 -2.50 28.14
N ARG A 261 1.49 -2.83 28.50
CA ARG A 261 0.86 -2.34 29.73
C ARG A 261 1.54 -2.88 30.99
N GLU A 262 1.80 -4.19 31.03
CA GLU A 262 2.54 -4.82 32.12
C GLU A 262 3.95 -4.23 32.29
N PHE A 263 4.64 -3.96 31.17
CA PHE A 263 5.95 -3.30 31.19
C PHE A 263 5.85 -1.87 31.71
N ALA A 264 4.84 -1.10 31.29
CA ALA A 264 4.61 0.27 31.77
C ALA A 264 4.32 0.30 33.27
N GLU A 265 3.50 -0.63 33.78
CA GLU A 265 3.25 -0.79 35.22
C GLU A 265 4.52 -1.15 36.00
N ARG A 266 5.37 -2.02 35.44
CA ARG A 266 6.68 -2.34 36.06
C ARG A 266 7.60 -1.13 36.06
N LEU A 267 7.60 -0.33 35.00
CA LEU A 267 8.43 0.88 34.90
C LEU A 267 8.02 1.95 35.92
N GLN A 268 6.76 1.95 36.37
CA GLN A 268 6.33 2.80 37.49
C GLN A 268 6.90 2.36 38.84
N ARG A 269 7.28 1.08 38.99
CA ARG A 269 7.78 0.49 40.25
C ARG A 269 9.29 0.32 40.28
N TYR A 270 9.92 0.14 39.12
CA TYR A 270 11.34 -0.17 38.98
C TYR A 270 11.99 0.76 37.96
N SER A 271 13.26 1.12 38.19
CA SER A 271 14.03 1.84 37.18
C SER A 271 14.25 0.98 35.93
N MET A 272 14.44 1.63 34.79
CA MET A 272 14.73 0.95 33.53
C MET A 272 15.95 0.02 33.65
N GLU A 273 17.00 0.45 34.35
CA GLU A 273 18.20 -0.34 34.61
C GLU A 273 17.90 -1.65 35.36
N MET A 274 17.09 -1.58 36.42
CA MET A 274 16.67 -2.78 37.17
C MET A 274 15.87 -3.74 36.30
N LEU A 275 14.99 -3.23 35.44
CA LEU A 275 14.23 -4.06 34.51
C LEU A 275 15.14 -4.73 33.47
N MET A 276 16.12 -4.01 32.93
CA MET A 276 17.08 -4.58 31.98
C MET A 276 17.99 -5.63 32.65
N MET A 277 18.42 -5.41 33.89
CA MET A 277 19.18 -6.43 34.65
C MET A 277 18.37 -7.71 34.91
N GLN A 278 17.05 -7.60 35.00
CA GLN A 278 16.14 -8.75 35.08
C GLN A 278 15.83 -9.38 33.71
N GLY A 279 16.46 -8.92 32.64
CA GLY A 279 16.22 -9.40 31.28
C GLY A 279 14.88 -8.97 30.69
N ALA A 280 14.16 -8.02 31.30
CA ALA A 280 12.96 -7.47 30.67
C ALA A 280 13.35 -6.72 29.39
N GLN A 281 12.63 -6.91 28.31
CA GLN A 281 12.80 -6.14 27.07
C GLN A 281 11.67 -5.13 26.93
N ALA A 282 12.01 -3.90 26.53
CA ALA A 282 11.00 -2.89 26.23
C ALA A 282 10.20 -3.31 24.99
N PRO A 283 8.86 -3.40 25.07
CA PRO A 283 8.04 -3.71 23.92
C PRO A 283 8.12 -2.57 22.87
N PHE A 284 8.51 -2.91 21.64
CA PHE A 284 8.54 -1.96 20.53
C PHE A 284 7.19 -1.94 19.80
N ILE A 285 6.16 -1.40 20.45
CA ILE A 285 4.83 -1.25 19.84
C ILE A 285 4.20 0.07 20.29
N HIS A 286 3.69 0.83 19.31
CA HIS A 286 2.88 2.01 19.58
C HIS A 286 1.44 1.58 19.88
N GLU A 287 0.99 1.81 21.12
CA GLU A 287 -0.31 1.34 21.61
C GLU A 287 -1.48 1.83 20.74
N GLU A 288 -1.50 3.11 20.37
CA GLU A 288 -2.57 3.70 19.55
C GLU A 288 -2.68 3.05 18.17
N HIS A 289 -1.53 2.81 17.51
CA HIS A 289 -1.48 2.17 16.20
C HIS A 289 -1.94 0.71 16.28
N ALA A 290 -1.52 -0.03 17.32
CA ALA A 290 -1.96 -1.40 17.54
C ALA A 290 -3.47 -1.48 17.77
N ARG A 291 -4.04 -0.59 18.59
CA ARG A 291 -5.49 -0.50 18.82
C ARG A 291 -6.26 -0.11 17.55
N ALA A 292 -5.74 0.84 16.75
CA ALA A 292 -6.34 1.19 15.45
C ALA A 292 -6.35 -0.01 14.50
N THR A 293 -5.23 -0.73 14.42
CA THR A 293 -5.10 -1.95 13.60
C THR A 293 -6.08 -3.04 14.05
N MET A 294 -6.22 -3.27 15.36
CA MET A 294 -7.18 -4.23 15.90
C MET A 294 -8.63 -3.87 15.53
N ARG A 295 -9.01 -2.59 15.60
CA ARG A 295 -10.34 -2.11 15.18
C ARG A 295 -10.61 -2.38 13.69
N ILE A 296 -9.61 -2.20 12.83
CA ILE A 296 -9.72 -2.54 11.40
C ILE A 296 -9.93 -4.06 11.22
N MET A 297 -9.15 -4.89 11.92
CA MET A 297 -9.30 -6.35 11.86
C MET A 297 -10.70 -6.79 12.33
N GLU A 298 -11.23 -6.21 13.40
CA GLU A 298 -12.58 -6.52 13.89
C GLU A 298 -13.67 -6.14 12.89
N ARG A 299 -13.56 -4.96 12.27
CA ARG A 299 -14.50 -4.52 11.23
C ARG A 299 -14.52 -5.50 10.05
N ILE A 300 -13.34 -5.94 9.60
CA ILE A 300 -13.23 -6.97 8.55
C ILE A 300 -13.82 -8.30 9.05
N GLY A 301 -13.49 -8.70 10.28
CA GLY A 301 -13.99 -9.90 10.94
C GLY A 301 -15.51 -9.99 10.91
N LEU A 302 -16.15 -8.91 11.34
CA LEU A 302 -17.61 -8.80 11.39
C LEU A 302 -18.23 -8.76 10.00
N ALA A 303 -17.74 -7.91 9.09
CA ALA A 303 -18.32 -7.76 7.75
C ALA A 303 -18.15 -9.01 6.87
N MET A 304 -17.01 -9.68 6.98
CA MET A 304 -16.65 -10.80 6.09
C MET A 304 -17.11 -12.15 6.64
N PHE A 305 -16.93 -12.38 7.94
CA PHE A 305 -17.09 -13.69 8.58
C PHE A 305 -18.20 -13.72 9.62
N ASP A 306 -18.93 -12.60 9.79
CA ASP A 306 -20.03 -12.49 10.76
C ASP A 306 -19.58 -12.88 12.19
N THR A 307 -18.28 -12.71 12.48
CA THR A 307 -17.62 -13.17 13.72
C THR A 307 -16.83 -12.04 14.37
N SER A 308 -17.06 -11.80 15.66
CA SER A 308 -16.21 -10.90 16.46
C SER A 308 -14.87 -11.56 16.77
N LEU A 309 -13.76 -10.91 16.43
CA LEU A 309 -12.42 -11.42 16.72
C LEU A 309 -12.03 -11.32 18.20
N ALA A 310 -12.64 -10.37 18.93
CA ALA A 310 -12.38 -10.17 20.35
C ALA A 310 -12.99 -11.28 21.24
N GLY A 311 -13.85 -12.14 20.68
CA GLY A 311 -14.62 -13.13 21.43
C GLY A 311 -15.76 -12.50 22.25
N GLU A 312 -16.58 -13.33 22.91
CA GLU A 312 -17.71 -12.86 23.73
C GLU A 312 -17.27 -12.10 24.98
N GLY A 313 -16.05 -12.36 25.47
CA GLY A 313 -15.42 -11.63 26.58
C GLY A 313 -14.48 -10.51 26.15
N GLY A 314 -14.45 -10.20 24.85
CA GLY A 314 -13.58 -9.17 24.30
C GLY A 314 -13.81 -7.84 25.00
N MET A 315 -12.72 -7.19 25.40
CA MET A 315 -12.67 -5.89 26.07
C MET A 315 -13.64 -4.93 25.38
N ARG A 316 -14.90 -4.88 25.85
CA ARG A 316 -15.75 -3.71 25.70
C ARG A 316 -15.04 -2.69 26.56
N GLU A 317 -14.02 -2.05 25.99
CA GLU A 317 -13.53 -0.77 26.45
C GLU A 317 -14.80 0.08 26.39
N ALA A 318 -15.48 0.16 27.53
CA ALA A 318 -16.57 1.07 27.72
C ALA A 318 -15.90 2.41 27.46
N ASP A 319 -16.07 2.90 26.24
CA ASP A 319 -15.82 4.28 25.89
C ASP A 319 -16.79 5.07 26.76
N PHE A 320 -16.37 5.30 28.01
CA PHE A 320 -16.98 6.23 28.92
C PHE A 320 -16.64 7.58 28.30
N GLY A 321 -17.37 7.91 27.22
CA GLY A 321 -17.10 9.04 26.36
C GLY A 321 -16.76 10.23 27.23
N THR A 322 -15.68 10.92 26.87
CA THR A 322 -15.08 12.04 27.59
C THR A 322 -16.12 12.78 28.43
N LEU A 323 -16.24 12.40 29.71
CA LEU A 323 -17.21 13.04 30.58
C LEU A 323 -16.84 14.52 30.60
N PRO A 324 -17.76 15.44 30.27
CA PRO A 324 -17.46 16.86 30.37
C PRO A 324 -17.03 17.12 31.80
N LEU A 325 -15.74 17.44 31.98
CA LEU A 325 -15.22 17.84 33.27
C LEU A 325 -16.11 18.99 33.76
N PRO A 326 -16.72 18.89 34.96
CA PRO A 326 -17.55 19.96 35.48
C PRO A 326 -16.71 21.23 35.55
N ALA A 327 -17.21 22.30 34.95
CA ALA A 327 -16.54 23.60 34.82
C ALA A 327 -16.23 24.31 36.16
N SER A 328 -16.37 23.64 37.31
CA SER A 328 -16.24 24.24 38.65
C SER A 328 -14.89 24.01 39.35
N MET A 329 -13.85 23.54 38.64
CA MET A 329 -12.50 23.36 39.21
C MET A 329 -11.50 24.44 38.77
N ALA A 330 -11.96 25.58 38.25
CA ALA A 330 -11.14 26.78 38.10
C ALA A 330 -11.01 27.52 39.45
N GLY A 331 -10.24 26.93 40.38
CA GLY A 331 -9.81 27.57 41.61
C GLY A 331 -8.51 28.38 41.40
N PRO A 332 -8.34 29.53 42.10
CA PRO A 332 -7.21 30.42 41.90
C PRO A 332 -5.90 29.80 42.42
N GLN A 333 -4.87 29.80 41.56
CA GLN A 333 -3.50 29.46 41.93
C GLN A 333 -2.99 30.45 42.97
N THR A 334 -2.85 30.00 44.22
CA THR A 334 -2.03 30.67 45.22
C THR A 334 -0.79 29.83 45.45
N GLY A 335 0.36 30.43 45.14
CA GLY A 335 1.65 29.78 45.23
C GLY A 335 2.00 29.39 46.67
N LYS A 336 2.28 28.11 46.88
CA LYS A 336 3.10 27.63 47.99
C LYS A 336 4.02 26.53 47.45
N ARG A 337 5.31 26.83 47.42
CA ARG A 337 6.38 25.85 47.15
C ARG A 337 6.37 24.79 48.26
N PRO A 338 6.49 23.49 47.94
CA PRO A 338 6.78 22.48 48.94
C PRO A 338 8.27 22.52 49.31
N GLY A 339 8.55 22.49 50.61
CA GLY A 339 9.89 22.37 51.18
C GLY A 339 10.49 20.97 50.99
N PRO A 340 11.76 20.78 51.41
CA PRO A 340 12.53 19.58 51.14
C PRO A 340 12.05 18.39 51.99
N TRP A 341 12.03 17.21 51.37
CA TRP A 341 11.79 15.93 52.02
C TRP A 341 12.93 15.62 53.01
N PRO A 342 12.65 15.30 54.29
CA PRO A 342 13.66 14.76 55.19
C PRO A 342 13.94 13.30 54.83
N GLY A 343 15.21 12.92 54.90
CA GLY A 343 15.68 11.57 54.63
C GLY A 343 15.03 10.55 55.54
N ASP A 344 14.70 9.40 54.95
CA ASP A 344 14.27 8.22 55.66
C ASP A 344 15.39 7.18 55.62
N ASP A 345 15.99 7.01 56.80
CA ASP A 345 16.92 5.96 57.18
C ASP A 345 16.05 4.74 57.52
N SER A 346 16.02 3.73 56.65
CA SER A 346 15.47 2.43 57.04
C SER A 346 16.09 1.30 56.24
N GLY A 347 17.11 0.69 56.87
CA GLY A 347 17.55 -0.66 56.54
C GLY A 347 16.43 -1.66 56.80
N GLY A 348 16.01 -2.34 55.74
CA GLY A 348 15.04 -3.43 55.78
C GLY A 348 15.57 -4.64 55.01
N ARG A 349 16.02 -5.66 55.73
CA ARG A 349 16.27 -7.01 55.20
C ARG A 349 14.99 -7.55 54.56
N LEU A 350 15.07 -8.00 53.32
CA LEU A 350 14.07 -8.88 52.73
C LEU A 350 14.72 -10.22 52.35
N HIS A 351 14.33 -11.25 53.11
CA HIS A 351 14.49 -12.65 52.76
C HIS A 351 13.46 -13.04 51.70
N GLY A 352 13.91 -13.78 50.68
CA GLY A 352 13.22 -14.94 50.11
C GLY A 352 11.94 -14.69 49.30
N LEU A 353 12.06 -14.69 47.98
CA LEU A 353 10.98 -15.11 47.09
C LEU A 353 11.48 -16.17 46.09
N PRO A 354 10.64 -17.15 45.74
CA PRO A 354 11.04 -18.36 45.03
C PRO A 354 11.19 -18.12 43.52
N HIS A 355 12.25 -18.69 42.95
CA HIS A 355 12.43 -18.83 41.51
C HIS A 355 11.45 -19.85 40.93
N GLY A 356 10.79 -19.49 39.83
CA GLY A 356 10.00 -20.42 39.02
C GLY A 356 9.11 -19.71 38.01
N LEU A 357 9.70 -19.26 36.89
CA LEU A 357 8.97 -18.92 35.68
C LEU A 357 9.67 -19.60 34.49
N PRO A 358 8.92 -20.17 33.54
CA PRO A 358 9.46 -21.06 32.52
C PRO A 358 10.08 -20.28 31.36
N ASP A 359 11.21 -20.82 30.88
CA ASP A 359 11.87 -20.50 29.63
C ASP A 359 10.97 -20.89 28.45
N ASP A 360 10.37 -19.92 27.76
CA ASP A 360 9.73 -20.16 26.45
C ASP A 360 9.41 -18.85 25.71
N LEU A 361 10.40 -17.97 25.50
CA LEU A 361 10.25 -16.76 24.67
C LEU A 361 11.50 -16.40 23.85
N SER A 362 12.10 -17.40 23.20
CA SER A 362 13.16 -17.18 22.22
C SER A 362 13.09 -18.19 21.07
N ALA A 363 12.04 -18.10 20.25
CA ALA A 363 12.01 -18.79 18.96
C ALA A 363 11.12 -18.05 17.94
N GLY A 364 11.71 -17.75 16.78
CA GLY A 364 10.96 -17.60 15.52
C GLY A 364 10.90 -16.21 14.91
N LEU A 365 12.06 -15.60 14.62
CA LEU A 365 12.18 -14.46 13.72
C LEU A 365 13.36 -14.69 12.75
N THR A 366 13.33 -15.81 12.02
CA THR A 366 14.06 -16.05 10.76
C THR A 366 13.69 -17.42 10.17
N ASP A 367 13.73 -17.48 8.84
CA ASP A 367 13.79 -18.64 7.93
C ASP A 367 12.52 -19.44 7.58
N ASP A 368 12.10 -19.27 6.32
CA ASP A 368 11.71 -20.36 5.41
C ASP A 368 11.85 -19.84 3.96
N LEU A 369 13.04 -20.00 3.37
CA LEU A 369 13.28 -19.79 1.94
C LEU A 369 13.68 -21.14 1.30
N PRO A 370 12.97 -21.61 0.27
CA PRO A 370 13.36 -22.82 -0.45
C PRO A 370 14.53 -22.56 -1.40
N SER A 371 15.60 -23.36 -1.24
CA SER A 371 16.75 -23.42 -2.13
C SER A 371 16.41 -24.13 -3.44
N GLY A 372 16.18 -23.36 -4.50
CA GLY A 372 16.08 -23.87 -5.88
C GLY A 372 17.44 -23.87 -6.57
N GLN A 373 17.89 -25.04 -7.03
CA GLN A 373 19.04 -25.17 -7.95
C GLN A 373 18.71 -24.58 -9.33
N PRO A 374 19.65 -23.87 -9.99
CA PRO A 374 19.47 -23.43 -11.36
C PRO A 374 19.88 -24.53 -12.36
N ASP A 375 18.98 -24.82 -13.30
CA ASP A 375 19.24 -25.64 -14.49
C ASP A 375 19.96 -24.82 -15.56
N ASP A 376 21.24 -25.12 -15.78
CA ASP A 376 22.10 -24.56 -16.83
C ASP A 376 21.90 -25.30 -18.16
N ARG A 377 20.94 -24.89 -19.00
CA ARG A 377 20.93 -25.23 -20.44
C ARG A 377 20.19 -24.20 -21.30
N SER A 378 20.90 -23.27 -21.93
CA SER A 378 20.46 -22.58 -23.17
C SER A 378 21.63 -21.92 -23.90
N GLY A 379 21.94 -22.40 -25.11
CA GLY A 379 23.06 -21.95 -25.94
C GLY A 379 22.82 -20.62 -26.68
N PRO A 380 23.87 -19.98 -27.25
CA PRO A 380 23.86 -18.56 -27.56
C PRO A 380 23.94 -18.29 -29.06
N HIS A 381 22.85 -18.41 -29.84
CA HIS A 381 22.90 -17.97 -31.26
C HIS A 381 21.64 -17.34 -31.87
N ALA A 382 20.55 -17.12 -31.12
CA ALA A 382 19.32 -16.52 -31.68
C ALA A 382 19.10 -15.03 -31.33
N GLY A 383 19.95 -14.41 -30.50
CA GLY A 383 19.67 -13.09 -29.89
C GLY A 383 20.14 -11.85 -30.65
N ARG A 384 21.01 -11.98 -31.67
CA ARG A 384 21.66 -10.82 -32.30
C ARG A 384 20.78 -10.07 -33.32
N GLN A 385 19.95 -10.78 -34.07
CA GLN A 385 19.09 -10.15 -35.07
C GLN A 385 17.89 -9.42 -34.45
N HIS A 386 17.35 -9.94 -33.34
CA HIS A 386 16.24 -9.29 -32.66
C HIS A 386 16.65 -8.00 -31.93
N SER A 387 17.92 -7.86 -31.51
CA SER A 387 18.41 -6.63 -30.88
C SER A 387 18.64 -5.49 -31.86
N GLU A 388 18.98 -5.77 -33.12
CA GLU A 388 19.19 -4.75 -34.15
C GLU A 388 17.87 -4.14 -34.61
N ASP A 389 16.83 -4.95 -34.82
CA ASP A 389 15.49 -4.48 -35.21
C ASP A 389 14.84 -3.61 -34.13
N ILE A 390 15.07 -3.92 -32.84
CA ILE A 390 14.57 -3.12 -31.72
C ILE A 390 15.30 -1.77 -31.67
N MET A 391 16.63 -1.74 -31.83
CA MET A 391 17.41 -0.50 -31.84
C MET A 391 17.02 0.43 -33.00
N ASP A 392 16.74 -0.13 -34.17
CA ASP A 392 16.36 0.65 -35.34
C ASP A 392 14.94 1.23 -35.23
N ALA A 393 14.04 0.54 -34.52
CA ALA A 393 12.74 1.06 -34.12
C ALA A 393 12.87 2.17 -33.03
N VAL A 394 13.77 2.01 -32.06
CA VAL A 394 14.07 3.03 -31.03
C VAL A 394 14.54 4.32 -31.68
N LEU A 395 15.51 4.25 -32.59
CA LEU A 395 16.08 5.44 -33.25
C LEU A 395 15.05 6.18 -34.12
N ARG A 396 14.13 5.45 -34.77
CA ARG A 396 13.00 6.08 -35.50
C ARG A 396 12.04 6.79 -34.55
N THR A 397 11.77 6.20 -33.40
CA THR A 397 10.85 6.77 -32.41
C THR A 397 11.48 8.00 -31.72
N MET A 398 12.79 7.99 -31.46
CA MET A 398 13.51 9.15 -30.92
C MET A 398 13.54 10.33 -31.91
N ARG A 399 13.77 10.08 -33.21
CA ARG A 399 13.69 11.13 -34.25
C ARG A 399 12.30 11.76 -34.40
N LEU A 400 11.26 11.08 -33.92
CA LEU A 400 9.88 11.59 -33.89
C LEU A 400 9.53 12.31 -32.58
N LEU A 401 10.39 12.24 -31.57
CA LEU A 401 10.23 12.98 -30.30
C LEU A 401 11.04 14.30 -30.29
N ASP A 402 12.07 14.41 -31.12
CA ASP A 402 12.83 15.65 -31.35
C ASP A 402 12.18 16.62 -32.36
N ARG A 403 11.03 16.25 -32.92
CA ARG A 403 10.15 17.11 -33.75
C ARG A 403 8.84 17.33 -33.02
#